data_AF-A0A2V7XJV7-F1
#
_entry.id   AF-A0A2V7XJV7-F1
#
_cell.length_a   1.000
_cell.length_b   1.000
_cell.length_c   1.000
_cell.angle_alpha   90.00
_cell.angle_beta   90.00
_cell.angle_gamma   90.00
#
_symmetry.space_group_name_H-M   'P 1'
#
loop_
_entity.id
_entity.type
_entity.pdbx_description
1 polymer ?
#
loop_
_entity_poly.entity_id
_entity_poly.type
_entity_poly.pdbx_seq_one_letter_code
_entity_poly.pdbx_strand_id
1 'polypeptide(L)'
;MCHWKSPRAIRHIRANTPASVRAATRAALATRRERRRLEALMQLDGVSVPMASAVLTLLWPERYGVIDIRVWQVLHALGGVEGNPGGRGFTFAHWSRFLALLRGFSKRLGVSARAVERALFAAHRARQSGTLYAVGNRFRPEAR
;
A
#
# COMPACT_ATOMS: atom_id res chain seq x y z
N MET A 1 -14.18 15.42 5.93
CA MET A 1 -12.90 14.68 5.77
C MET A 1 -12.91 13.46 6.67
N CYS A 2 -12.44 12.30 6.20
CA CYS A 2 -12.40 11.08 7.02
C CYS A 2 -11.22 11.12 8.00
N HIS A 3 -11.51 11.29 9.29
CA HIS A 3 -10.49 11.34 10.35
C HIS A 3 -9.88 9.97 10.69
N TRP A 4 -10.53 8.87 10.30
CA TRP A 4 -10.25 7.53 10.82
C TRP A 4 -9.01 6.84 10.23
N LYS A 5 -8.49 7.26 9.06
CA LYS A 5 -7.43 6.51 8.35
C LYS A 5 -6.02 7.10 8.44
N SER A 6 -5.87 8.42 8.49
CA SER A 6 -4.53 9.05 8.51
C SER A 6 -4.53 10.38 9.26
N PRO A 7 -4.70 10.37 10.60
CA PRO A 7 -4.72 11.57 11.42
C PRO A 7 -3.49 12.48 11.18
N ARG A 8 -2.32 11.84 11.01
CA ARG A 8 -1.04 12.49 10.79
C ARG A 8 -0.95 13.28 9.47
N ALA A 9 -1.71 12.89 8.46
CA ALA A 9 -1.72 13.54 7.15
C ALA A 9 -2.82 14.60 7.01
N ILE A 10 -3.77 14.68 7.96
CA ILE A 10 -4.97 15.55 7.84
C ILE A 10 -4.60 17.01 7.63
N ARG A 11 -3.57 17.52 8.32
CA ARG A 11 -3.12 18.91 8.16
C ARG A 11 -2.72 19.20 6.71
N HIS A 12 -1.95 18.31 6.10
CA HIS A 12 -1.50 18.44 4.71
C HIS A 12 -2.66 18.24 3.73
N ILE A 13 -3.53 17.26 3.97
CA ILE A 13 -4.69 17.01 3.12
C ILE A 13 -5.61 18.24 3.06
N ARG A 14 -5.78 18.96 4.17
CA ARG A 14 -6.55 20.22 4.27
C ARG A 14 -5.96 21.38 3.49
N ALA A 15 -4.68 21.36 3.15
CA ALA A 15 -4.05 22.40 2.34
C ALA A 15 -4.43 22.30 0.85
N ASN A 16 -4.91 21.13 0.40
CA ASN A 16 -5.31 20.93 -0.99
C ASN A 16 -6.59 21.71 -1.30
N THR A 17 -6.56 22.47 -2.40
CA THR A 17 -7.75 23.15 -2.92
C THR A 17 -8.64 22.17 -3.69
N PRO A 18 -9.96 22.43 -3.81
CA PRO A 18 -10.82 21.63 -4.67
C PRO A 18 -10.32 21.57 -6.13
N ALA A 19 -9.68 22.63 -6.61
CA ALA A 19 -9.09 22.67 -7.95
C ALA A 19 -7.89 21.72 -8.09
N SER A 20 -6.96 21.70 -7.13
CA SER A 20 -5.82 20.78 -7.16
C SER A 20 -6.26 19.31 -7.11
N VAL A 21 -7.24 18.98 -6.25
CA VAL A 21 -7.83 17.63 -6.14
C VAL A 21 -8.44 17.19 -7.48
N ARG A 22 -9.23 18.07 -8.12
CA ARG A 22 -9.83 17.78 -9.44
C ARG A 22 -8.76 17.58 -10.51
N ALA A 23 -7.74 18.44 -10.54
CA ALA A 23 -6.65 18.35 -11.52
C ALA A 23 -5.85 17.04 -11.37
N ALA A 24 -5.41 16.71 -10.16
CA ALA A 24 -4.66 15.49 -9.85
C ALA A 24 -5.47 14.23 -10.20
N THR A 25 -6.75 14.21 -9.82
CA THR A 25 -7.65 13.08 -10.10
C THR A 25 -7.89 12.92 -11.60
N ARG A 26 -8.16 14.03 -12.33
CA ARG A 26 -8.32 14.00 -13.78
C ARG A 26 -7.06 13.47 -14.48
N ALA A 27 -5.88 13.95 -14.07
CA ALA A 27 -4.61 13.48 -14.61
C ALA A 27 -4.38 11.97 -14.36
N ALA A 28 -4.70 11.49 -13.15
CA ALA A 28 -4.58 10.08 -12.79
C ALA A 28 -5.53 9.17 -13.61
N LEU A 29 -6.76 9.64 -13.87
CA LEU A 29 -7.76 8.92 -14.66
C LEU A 29 -7.43 8.90 -16.17
N ALA A 30 -6.86 9.99 -16.70
CA ALA A 30 -6.58 10.14 -18.13
C ALA A 30 -5.40 9.31 -18.63
N THR A 31 -4.40 9.05 -17.78
CA THR A 31 -3.20 8.29 -18.19
C THR A 31 -3.40 6.78 -18.10
N ARG A 32 -2.79 6.01 -19.01
CA ARG A 32 -2.67 4.54 -18.92
C ARG A 32 -1.38 4.08 -18.23
N ARG A 33 -0.40 4.97 -18.05
CA ARG A 33 0.91 4.64 -17.45
C ARG A 33 0.81 4.69 -15.93
N GLU A 34 1.05 3.56 -15.27
CA GLU A 34 0.84 3.42 -13.82
C GLU A 34 1.72 4.34 -12.99
N ARG A 35 2.98 4.57 -13.42
CA ARG A 35 3.88 5.56 -12.81
C ARG A 35 3.25 6.95 -12.79
N ARG A 36 2.85 7.45 -13.96
CA ARG A 36 2.22 8.78 -14.09
C ARG A 36 0.92 8.87 -13.32
N ARG A 37 0.17 7.77 -13.25
CA ARG A 37 -1.08 7.68 -12.49
C ARG A 37 -0.85 7.85 -10.99
N LEU A 38 0.14 7.14 -10.44
CA LEU A 38 0.52 7.25 -9.03
C LEU A 38 1.09 8.64 -8.73
N GLU A 39 2.02 9.11 -9.55
CA GLU A 39 2.67 10.42 -9.41
C GLU A 39 1.67 11.58 -9.47
N ALA A 40 0.64 11.49 -10.33
CA ALA A 40 -0.42 12.50 -10.41
C ALA A 40 -1.18 12.65 -9.09
N LEU A 41 -1.50 11.54 -8.41
CA LEU A 41 -2.14 11.58 -7.10
C LEU A 41 -1.20 12.10 -6.01
N MET A 42 0.09 11.77 -6.10
CA MET A 42 1.12 12.21 -5.16
C MET A 42 1.47 13.71 -5.28
N GLN A 43 0.93 14.43 -6.27
CA GLN A 43 1.00 15.89 -6.31
C GLN A 43 0.14 16.55 -5.22
N LEU A 44 -0.78 15.80 -4.59
CA LEU A 44 -1.60 16.31 -3.50
C LEU A 44 -0.86 16.24 -2.17
N ASP A 45 -0.96 17.31 -1.39
CA ASP A 45 -0.33 17.40 -0.08
C ASP A 45 -0.87 16.30 0.85
N GLY A 46 0.06 15.56 1.47
CA GLY A 46 -0.27 14.45 2.36
C GLY A 46 -0.62 13.13 1.65
N VAL A 47 -0.50 13.05 0.32
CA VAL A 47 -0.73 11.82 -0.45
C VAL A 47 0.59 11.13 -0.76
N SER A 48 0.96 10.17 0.07
CA SER A 48 2.10 9.26 -0.15
C SER A 48 1.71 8.06 -1.03
N VAL A 49 2.70 7.22 -1.40
CA VAL A 49 2.49 5.99 -2.19
C VAL A 49 1.37 5.10 -1.61
N PRO A 50 1.33 4.78 -0.29
CA PRO A 50 0.20 4.06 0.30
C PRO A 50 -1.16 4.73 0.05
N MET A 51 -1.25 6.06 0.18
CA MET A 51 -2.53 6.77 0.02
C MET A 51 -2.96 6.82 -1.44
N ALA A 52 -2.03 7.11 -2.35
CA ALA A 52 -2.29 7.01 -3.78
C ALA A 52 -2.74 5.59 -4.16
N SER A 53 -2.07 4.55 -3.65
CA SER A 53 -2.48 3.15 -3.89
C SER A 53 -3.89 2.84 -3.37
N ALA A 54 -4.29 3.43 -2.24
CA ALA A 54 -5.63 3.29 -1.69
C ALA A 54 -6.71 3.94 -2.56
N VAL A 55 -6.43 5.13 -3.09
CA VAL A 55 -7.33 5.79 -4.06
C VAL A 55 -7.47 4.94 -5.33
N LEU A 56 -6.36 4.43 -5.87
CA LEU A 56 -6.39 3.57 -7.06
C LEU A 56 -7.13 2.25 -6.83
N THR A 57 -6.99 1.67 -5.64
CA THR A 57 -7.72 0.46 -5.22
C THR A 57 -9.21 0.71 -5.10
N LEU A 58 -9.62 1.90 -4.63
CA LEU A 58 -11.03 2.27 -4.57
C LEU A 58 -11.64 2.38 -5.97
N LEU A 59 -10.90 2.94 -6.93
CA LEU A 59 -11.36 3.15 -8.31
C LEU A 59 -11.36 1.85 -9.13
N TRP A 60 -10.34 1.00 -8.96
CA TRP A 60 -10.18 -0.24 -9.73
C TRP A 60 -9.68 -1.40 -8.85
N PRO A 61 -10.55 -1.98 -8.01
CA PRO A 61 -10.17 -3.04 -7.05
C PRO A 61 -9.71 -4.35 -7.73
N GLU A 62 -10.12 -4.57 -8.98
CA GLU A 62 -9.64 -5.70 -9.79
C GLU A 62 -8.15 -5.59 -10.13
N ARG A 63 -7.63 -4.37 -10.24
CA ARG A 63 -6.28 -4.09 -10.78
C ARG A 63 -5.26 -3.68 -9.73
N TYR A 64 -5.71 -3.17 -8.60
CA TYR A 64 -4.87 -2.56 -7.57
C TYR A 64 -5.19 -3.08 -6.18
N GLY A 65 -4.18 -3.02 -5.31
CA GLY A 65 -4.31 -3.20 -3.87
C GLY A 65 -3.59 -2.07 -3.12
N VAL A 66 -3.82 -1.98 -1.81
CA VAL A 66 -3.18 -0.97 -0.96
C VAL A 66 -1.83 -1.51 -0.51
N ILE A 67 -0.75 -0.79 -0.84
CA ILE A 67 0.53 -1.08 -0.23
C ILE A 67 0.54 -0.52 1.20
N ASP A 68 0.64 -1.42 2.17
CA ASP A 68 0.68 -1.12 3.61
C ASP A 68 1.88 -1.82 4.24
N ILE A 69 2.38 -1.28 5.36
CA ILE A 69 3.51 -1.84 6.13
C ILE A 69 3.28 -3.32 6.46
N ARG A 70 2.05 -3.69 6.82
CA ARG A 70 1.69 -5.07 7.21
C ARG A 70 1.75 -6.04 6.05
N VAL A 71 1.19 -5.63 4.91
CA VAL A 71 1.19 -6.43 3.69
C VAL A 71 2.61 -6.58 3.18
N TRP A 72 3.41 -5.52 3.22
CA TRP A 72 4.82 -5.56 2.85
C TRP A 72 5.62 -6.50 3.76
N GLN A 73 5.43 -6.42 5.08
CA GLN A 73 6.09 -7.32 6.03
C GLN A 73 5.76 -8.79 5.78
N VAL A 74 4.51 -9.11 5.45
CA VAL A 74 4.14 -10.48 5.07
C VAL A 74 4.83 -10.90 3.78
N LEU A 75 4.83 -10.06 2.76
CA LEU A 75 5.50 -10.38 1.50
C LEU A 75 7.02 -10.55 1.68
N HIS A 76 7.65 -9.73 2.52
CA HIS A 76 9.06 -9.85 2.86
C HIS A 76 9.36 -11.14 3.62
N ALA A 77 8.55 -11.48 4.63
CA ALA A 77 8.68 -12.72 5.39
C ALA A 77 8.50 -13.98 4.54
N LEU A 78 7.73 -13.89 3.44
CA LEU A 78 7.54 -14.97 2.46
C LEU A 78 8.60 -14.96 1.34
N GLY A 79 9.58 -14.05 1.38
CA GLY A 79 10.60 -13.91 0.33
C GLY A 79 10.08 -13.37 -1.01
N GLY A 80 8.87 -12.79 -1.05
CA GLY A 80 8.29 -12.22 -2.27
C GLY A 80 8.86 -10.85 -2.66
N VAL A 81 9.37 -10.11 -1.68
CA VAL A 81 10.04 -8.81 -1.85
C VAL A 81 11.30 -8.77 -1.01
N GLU A 82 12.30 -8.02 -1.48
CA GLU A 82 13.58 -7.82 -0.81
C GLU A 82 13.73 -6.36 -0.36
N GLY A 83 14.48 -6.15 0.72
CA GLY A 83 14.76 -4.82 1.26
C GLY A 83 13.56 -4.15 1.96
N ASN A 84 13.85 -3.05 2.66
CA ASN A 84 12.88 -2.27 3.43
C ASN A 84 11.97 -3.14 4.35
N PRO A 85 12.53 -3.99 5.24
CA PRO A 85 11.73 -4.88 6.11
C PRO A 85 10.78 -4.09 7.02
N GLY A 86 11.12 -2.84 7.32
CA GLY A 86 10.29 -1.93 8.11
C GLY A 86 9.08 -1.36 7.37
N GLY A 87 8.96 -1.54 6.04
CA GLY A 87 7.81 -1.09 5.25
C GLY A 87 7.49 0.41 5.39
N ARG A 88 8.53 1.26 5.41
CA ARG A 88 8.40 2.74 5.48
C ARG A 88 8.92 3.37 4.20
N GLY A 89 8.52 4.60 3.91
CA GLY A 89 9.06 5.36 2.78
C GLY A 89 8.89 4.65 1.43
N PHE A 90 7.70 4.09 1.16
CA PHE A 90 7.47 3.36 -0.09
C PHE A 90 7.71 4.23 -1.32
N THR A 91 8.42 3.67 -2.30
CA THR A 91 8.73 4.30 -3.57
C THR A 91 7.83 3.70 -4.66
N PHE A 92 7.87 4.29 -5.86
CA PHE A 92 7.21 3.69 -7.02
C PHE A 92 7.72 2.26 -7.30
N ALA A 93 9.02 1.99 -7.12
CA ALA A 93 9.59 0.66 -7.34
C ALA A 93 9.00 -0.38 -6.37
N HIS A 94 8.89 -0.04 -5.08
CA HIS A 94 8.23 -0.88 -4.09
C HIS A 94 6.77 -1.17 -4.48
N TRP A 95 6.01 -0.14 -4.86
CA TRP A 95 4.61 -0.30 -5.27
C TRP A 95 4.45 -1.12 -6.56
N SER A 96 5.31 -0.91 -7.55
CA SER A 96 5.30 -1.67 -8.81
C SER A 96 5.55 -3.15 -8.58
N ARG A 97 6.57 -3.49 -7.76
CA ARG A 97 6.87 -4.88 -7.40
C ARG A 97 5.73 -5.52 -6.64
N PHE A 98 5.17 -4.80 -5.67
CA PHE A 98 3.99 -5.22 -4.94
C PHE A 98 2.79 -5.52 -5.86
N LEU A 99 2.49 -4.65 -6.82
CA LEU A 99 1.40 -4.87 -7.78
C LEU A 99 1.64 -6.09 -8.67
N ALA A 100 2.88 -6.31 -9.12
CA ALA A 100 3.22 -7.48 -9.92
C ALA A 100 2.89 -8.78 -9.17
N LEU A 101 3.23 -8.85 -7.87
CA LEU A 101 2.91 -10.00 -7.01
C LEU A 101 1.40 -10.18 -6.85
N LEU A 102 0.67 -9.10 -6.51
CA LEU A 102 -0.79 -9.17 -6.37
C LEU A 102 -1.47 -9.67 -7.64
N ARG A 103 -1.03 -9.19 -8.81
CA ARG A 103 -1.59 -9.59 -10.10
C ARG A 103 -1.25 -11.04 -10.46
N GLY A 104 -0.05 -11.50 -10.10
CA GLY A 104 0.33 -12.90 -10.23
C GLY A 104 -0.59 -13.82 -9.43
N PHE A 105 -0.83 -13.49 -8.15
CA PHE A 105 -1.77 -14.23 -7.31
C PHE A 105 -3.22 -14.12 -7.79
N SER A 106 -3.65 -12.93 -8.19
CA SER A 106 -4.98 -12.66 -8.72
C SER A 106 -5.27 -13.55 -9.94
N LYS A 107 -4.34 -13.62 -10.90
CA LYS A 107 -4.45 -14.49 -12.08
C LYS A 107 -4.51 -15.97 -11.69
N ARG A 108 -3.66 -16.40 -10.75
CA ARG A 108 -3.59 -17.82 -10.32
C ARG A 108 -4.83 -18.27 -9.55
N LEU A 109 -5.42 -17.38 -8.76
CA LEU A 109 -6.53 -17.68 -7.86
C LEU A 109 -7.90 -17.29 -8.45
N GLY A 110 -7.94 -16.57 -9.57
CA GLY A 110 -9.19 -16.12 -10.19
C GLY A 110 -9.93 -15.06 -9.35
N VAL A 111 -9.21 -14.27 -8.53
CA VAL A 111 -9.81 -13.25 -7.65
C VAL A 111 -9.20 -11.88 -7.91
N SER A 112 -9.85 -10.82 -7.44
CA SER A 112 -9.37 -9.44 -7.59
C SER A 112 -8.03 -9.19 -6.88
N ALA A 113 -7.23 -8.25 -7.39
CA ALA A 113 -6.00 -7.81 -6.72
C ALA A 113 -6.27 -7.32 -5.28
N ARG A 114 -7.42 -6.66 -5.05
CA ARG A 114 -7.88 -6.27 -3.72
C ARG A 114 -8.19 -7.46 -2.81
N ALA A 115 -8.76 -8.55 -3.33
CA ALA A 115 -8.99 -9.75 -2.53
C ALA A 115 -7.68 -10.37 -2.05
N VAL A 116 -6.68 -10.45 -2.92
CA VAL A 116 -5.32 -10.92 -2.55
C VAL A 116 -4.71 -10.04 -1.47
N GLU A 117 -4.74 -8.72 -1.64
CA GLU A 117 -4.21 -7.79 -0.64
C GLU A 117 -4.88 -7.96 0.73
N ARG A 118 -6.21 -8.13 0.76
CA ARG A 118 -6.94 -8.35 2.02
C ARG A 118 -6.55 -9.66 2.68
N ALA A 119 -6.33 -10.71 1.89
CA ALA A 119 -5.86 -11.99 2.40
C ALA A 119 -4.46 -11.86 3.03
N LEU A 120 -3.53 -11.17 2.37
CA LEU A 120 -2.19 -10.89 2.92
C LEU A 120 -2.27 -10.07 4.21
N PHE A 121 -3.15 -9.07 4.25
CA PHE A 121 -3.40 -8.26 5.43
C PHE A 121 -3.98 -9.08 6.59
N ALA A 122 -4.93 -9.98 6.31
CA ALA A 122 -5.48 -10.89 7.31
C ALA A 122 -4.43 -11.88 7.82
N ALA A 123 -3.57 -12.40 6.94
CA ALA A 123 -2.46 -13.28 7.30
C ALA A 123 -1.45 -12.59 8.22
N HIS A 124 -1.23 -11.28 8.06
CA HIS A 124 -0.40 -10.52 9.01
C HIS A 124 -0.99 -10.57 10.42
N ARG A 125 -2.30 -10.35 10.57
CA ARG A 125 -2.98 -10.42 11.88
C ARG A 125 -2.90 -11.80 12.51
N ALA A 126 -3.08 -12.86 11.71
CA ALA A 126 -3.00 -14.23 12.19
C ALA A 126 -1.60 -14.63 12.68
N ARG A 127 -0.55 -13.97 12.17
CA ARG A 127 0.85 -14.17 12.56
C ARG A 127 1.32 -13.28 13.72
N GLN A 128 0.50 -12.33 14.16
CA GLN A 128 0.81 -11.53 15.34
C GLN A 128 0.48 -12.31 16.61
N SER A 129 1.45 -13.04 17.16
CA SER A 129 1.47 -13.40 18.58
C SER A 129 1.89 -12.17 19.39
N GLY A 130 0.91 -11.33 19.74
CA GLY A 130 1.09 -10.18 20.63
C GLY A 130 0.52 -8.86 20.10
N THR A 131 -0.14 -8.11 20.97
CA THR A 131 -0.58 -6.74 20.72
C THR A 131 0.64 -5.87 20.41
N LEU A 132 0.54 -4.99 19.40
CA LEU A 132 1.58 -4.12 18.83
C LEU A 132 2.43 -3.26 19.80
N TYR A 133 2.24 -3.37 21.12
CA TYR A 133 3.00 -2.68 22.17
C TYR A 133 3.71 -3.61 23.15
N ALA A 134 3.59 -4.92 23.02
CA ALA A 134 4.31 -5.86 23.86
C ALA A 134 5.45 -6.51 23.07
N VAL A 135 6.65 -6.41 23.62
CA VAL A 135 7.83 -7.22 23.32
C VAL A 135 8.69 -6.70 22.16
N GLY A 136 9.68 -5.90 22.57
CA GLY A 136 10.91 -5.74 21.82
C GLY A 136 11.61 -7.09 21.59
N ASN A 137 12.27 -7.15 20.44
CA ASN A 137 13.42 -7.98 20.12
C ASN A 137 13.45 -9.41 20.71
N ARG A 138 12.91 -10.38 19.98
CA ARG A 138 13.44 -11.75 19.99
C ARG A 138 13.44 -12.33 18.58
N PHE A 139 14.52 -12.08 17.87
CA PHE A 139 15.01 -12.98 16.82
C PHE A 139 16.46 -13.34 17.17
N ARG A 140 16.67 -14.54 17.72
CA ARG A 140 17.94 -15.26 17.64
C ARG A 140 17.63 -16.54 16.86
N PRO A 141 18.28 -16.80 15.71
CA PRO A 141 18.24 -18.13 15.13
C PRO A 141 19.15 -19.03 15.95
N GLU A 142 18.62 -20.17 16.39
CA GLU A 142 19.43 -21.23 16.99
C GLU A 142 20.29 -21.84 15.89
N ALA A 143 21.61 -21.78 16.09
CA ALA A 143 22.60 -22.46 15.28
C ALA A 143 22.51 -23.96 15.58
N ARG A 144 22.53 -24.75 14.52
CA ARG A 144 22.61 -26.21 14.54
C ARG A 144 24.05 -26.67 14.69
#